data_AF-A0AAD4PHR3-F1
#
_entry.id   AF-A0AAD4PHR3-F1
#
_cell.length_a   1.000
_cell.length_b   1.000
_cell.length_c   1.000
_cell.angle_alpha   90.00
_cell.angle_beta   90.00
_cell.angle_gamma   90.00
#
_symmetry.space_group_name_H-M   'P 1'
#
loop_
_entity.id
_entity.type
_entity.pdbx_description
1 polymer ?
#
loop_
_entity_poly.entity_id
_entity_poly.type
_entity_poly.pdbx_seq_one_letter_code
_entity_poly.pdbx_strand_id
1 'polypeptide(L)'
;MPARRSTAGTSRGSTSGGASPQAEDPAYKLKRKKNNEAVQRTREKTRQSAVERKARIEKLKVENIKLTQSIKSEKNYISMLRKMIISGRKNEEQDRLIDEILNNPEYSDDNQRNDDDASDTK
;
A
#
# COMPACT_ATOMS: atom_id res chain seq x y z
N MET A 1 5.12 -23.23 -17.12
CA MET A 1 4.38 -24.21 -16.29
C MET A 1 4.88 -24.11 -14.86
N PRO A 2 4.14 -23.53 -13.90
CA PRO A 2 4.60 -23.46 -12.51
C PRO A 2 4.30 -24.78 -11.78
N ALA A 3 5.30 -25.34 -11.10
CA ALA A 3 5.20 -26.60 -10.39
C ALA A 3 4.30 -26.48 -9.14
N ARG A 4 3.33 -27.40 -9.03
CA ARG A 4 2.45 -27.56 -7.86
C ARG A 4 3.26 -28.13 -6.70
N ARG A 5 3.46 -27.34 -5.64
CA ARG A 5 3.98 -27.82 -4.35
C ARG A 5 2.96 -28.80 -3.74
N SER A 6 3.32 -30.07 -3.64
CA SER A 6 2.54 -31.06 -2.92
C SER A 6 2.62 -30.78 -1.41
N THR A 7 1.49 -30.49 -0.79
CA THR A 7 1.35 -30.56 0.67
C THR A 7 1.16 -32.02 1.04
N ALA A 8 2.26 -32.77 1.13
CA ALA A 8 2.24 -34.08 1.75
C ALA A 8 1.83 -33.91 3.21
N GLY A 9 0.62 -34.38 3.53
CA GLY A 9 0.07 -34.40 4.87
C GLY A 9 1.02 -35.16 5.79
N THR A 10 1.70 -34.42 6.65
CA THR A 10 2.47 -35.01 7.76
C THR A 10 1.45 -35.49 8.77
N SER A 11 1.21 -36.79 8.75
CA SER A 11 0.50 -37.51 9.80
C SER A 11 1.09 -37.12 11.15
N ARG A 12 0.34 -36.34 11.93
CA ARG A 12 0.66 -36.11 13.34
C ARG A 12 0.43 -37.43 14.06
N GLY A 13 1.51 -38.21 14.17
CA GLY A 13 1.60 -39.30 15.13
C GLY A 13 1.31 -38.73 16.52
N SER A 14 0.14 -39.05 17.03
CA SER A 14 -0.22 -38.90 18.43
C SER A 14 0.55 -39.96 19.21
N THR A 15 1.84 -39.74 19.44
CA THR A 15 2.61 -40.49 20.42
C THR A 15 2.37 -39.88 21.81
N SER A 16 1.48 -40.55 22.52
CA SER A 16 1.35 -40.62 23.98
C SER A 16 2.49 -39.97 24.79
N GLY A 17 2.18 -38.86 25.48
CA GLY A 17 2.03 -38.87 26.93
C GLY A 17 3.14 -39.41 27.84
N GLY A 18 4.40 -39.37 27.46
CA GLY A 18 5.53 -39.58 28.39
C GLY A 18 6.46 -38.38 28.34
N ALA A 19 6.44 -37.52 29.37
CA ALA A 19 7.45 -36.49 29.52
C ALA A 19 8.81 -37.19 29.60
N SER A 20 9.62 -37.09 28.54
CA SER A 20 10.99 -37.58 28.60
C SER A 20 11.72 -36.82 29.72
N PRO A 21 12.67 -37.42 30.44
CA PRO A 21 13.43 -36.73 31.50
C PRO A 21 14.11 -35.43 31.03
N GLN A 22 14.35 -35.31 29.72
CA GLN A 22 14.87 -34.10 29.05
C GLN A 22 13.84 -32.97 28.91
N ALA A 23 12.54 -33.24 28.97
CA ALA A 23 11.50 -32.20 28.93
C ALA A 23 11.47 -31.35 30.21
N GLU A 24 11.88 -31.92 31.34
CA GLU A 24 11.98 -31.24 32.62
C GLU A 24 13.35 -30.58 32.87
N ASP A 25 14.35 -30.83 32.00
CA ASP A 25 15.63 -30.14 32.06
C ASP A 25 15.43 -28.61 31.87
N PRO A 26 15.88 -27.77 32.82
CA PRO A 26 15.82 -26.32 32.72
C PRO A 26 16.43 -25.77 31.42
N ALA A 27 17.51 -26.37 30.93
CA ALA A 27 18.16 -25.94 29.69
C ALA A 27 17.29 -26.20 28.46
N TYR A 28 16.56 -27.32 28.44
CA TYR A 28 15.59 -27.63 27.40
C TYR A 28 14.40 -26.66 27.42
N LYS A 29 13.83 -26.40 28.60
CA LYS A 29 12.72 -25.44 28.78
C LYS A 29 13.07 -24.05 28.27
N LEU A 30 14.27 -23.55 28.57
CA LEU A 30 14.75 -22.26 28.07
C LEU A 30 14.87 -22.23 26.54
N LYS A 31 15.42 -23.28 25.92
CA LYS A 31 15.51 -23.40 24.46
C LYS A 31 14.13 -23.43 23.81
N ARG A 32 13.17 -24.17 24.37
CA ARG A 32 11.79 -24.20 23.85
C ARG A 32 11.06 -22.86 24.03
N LYS A 33 11.24 -22.18 25.17
CA LYS A 33 10.69 -20.83 25.37
C LYS A 33 11.20 -19.86 24.29
N LYS A 34 12.52 -19.82 24.07
CA LYS A 34 13.13 -18.97 23.02
C LYS A 34 12.63 -19.33 21.62
N ASN A 35 12.51 -20.62 21.30
CA ASN A 35 11.99 -21.05 20.01
C ASN A 35 10.51 -20.67 19.82
N ASN A 36 9.67 -20.87 20.83
CA ASN A 36 8.26 -20.49 20.77
C ASN A 36 8.11 -18.99 20.58
N GLU A 37 8.92 -18.18 21.27
CA GLU A 37 8.96 -16.74 21.10
C GLU A 37 9.40 -16.35 19.68
N ALA A 38 10.46 -16.95 19.15
CA ALA A 38 10.90 -16.72 17.79
C ALA A 38 9.81 -17.07 16.76
N VAL A 39 9.12 -18.20 16.94
CA VAL A 39 8.01 -18.62 16.08
C VAL A 39 6.84 -17.64 16.15
N GLN A 40 6.50 -17.15 17.34
CA GLN A 40 5.46 -16.12 17.51
C GLN A 40 5.84 -14.84 16.77
N ARG A 41 7.07 -14.34 16.95
CA ARG A 41 7.58 -13.16 16.23
C ARG A 41 7.55 -13.34 14.71
N THR A 42 7.93 -14.51 14.19
CA THR A 42 7.87 -14.79 12.76
C THR A 42 6.43 -14.73 12.24
N ARG A 43 5.48 -15.36 12.96
CA ARG A 43 4.06 -15.34 12.57
C ARG A 43 3.50 -13.92 12.59
N GLU A 44 3.86 -13.14 13.61
CA GLU A 44 3.43 -11.76 13.72
C GLU A 44 4.01 -10.90 12.59
N LYS A 45 5.30 -11.02 12.28
CA LYS A 45 5.93 -10.33 11.15
C LYS A 45 5.26 -10.67 9.82
N THR A 46 4.93 -11.94 9.59
CA THR A 46 4.19 -12.33 8.38
C THR A 46 2.79 -11.72 8.33
N ARG A 47 2.08 -11.68 9.47
CA ARG A 47 0.75 -11.06 9.57
C ARG A 47 0.83 -9.56 9.31
N GLN A 48 1.76 -8.86 9.94
CA GLN A 48 1.99 -7.43 9.76
C GLN A 48 2.31 -7.12 8.30
N SER A 49 3.24 -7.85 7.67
CA SER A 49 3.56 -7.67 6.25
C SER A 49 2.35 -7.88 5.32
N ALA A 50 1.46 -8.82 5.64
CA ALA A 50 0.23 -9.01 4.86
C ALA A 50 -0.75 -7.83 5.03
N VAL A 51 -0.89 -7.30 6.25
CA VAL A 51 -1.71 -6.13 6.57
C VAL A 51 -1.16 -4.88 5.87
N GLU A 52 0.14 -4.63 5.97
CA GLU A 52 0.84 -3.52 5.30
C GLU A 52 0.68 -3.58 3.79
N ARG A 53 0.83 -4.77 3.17
CA ARG A 53 0.62 -4.93 1.74
C ARG A 53 -0.81 -4.58 1.34
N LYS A 54 -1.81 -5.02 2.11
CA LYS A 54 -3.21 -4.67 1.87
C LYS A 54 -3.42 -3.15 1.98
N ALA A 55 -2.89 -2.52 3.03
CA ALA A 55 -2.97 -1.08 3.22
C ALA A 55 -2.31 -0.30 2.06
N ARG A 56 -1.15 -0.76 1.59
CA ARG A 56 -0.46 -0.17 0.43
C ARG A 56 -1.29 -0.28 -0.85
N ILE A 57 -1.91 -1.43 -1.10
CA ILE A 57 -2.79 -1.62 -2.26
C ILE A 57 -3.97 -0.66 -2.20
N GLU A 58 -4.63 -0.53 -1.04
CA GLU A 58 -5.76 0.40 -0.92
C GLU A 58 -5.33 1.86 -1.11
N LYS A 59 -4.18 2.27 -0.54
CA LYS A 59 -3.60 3.60 -0.78
C LYS A 59 -3.37 3.85 -2.28
N LEU A 60 -2.76 2.89 -2.98
CA LEU A 60 -2.48 3.00 -4.41
C LEU A 60 -3.76 3.06 -5.25
N LYS A 61 -4.82 2.35 -4.88
CA LYS A 61 -6.12 2.44 -5.57
C LYS A 61 -6.71 3.85 -5.46
N VAL A 62 -6.72 4.41 -4.25
CA VAL A 62 -7.22 5.77 -4.00
C VAL A 62 -6.41 6.80 -4.80
N GLU A 63 -5.08 6.67 -4.77
CA GLU A 63 -4.19 7.56 -5.53
C GLU A 63 -4.42 7.42 -7.04
N ASN A 64 -4.61 6.22 -7.55
CA ASN A 64 -4.90 5.99 -8.97
C ASN A 64 -6.24 6.62 -9.40
N ILE A 65 -7.28 6.55 -8.55
CA ILE A 65 -8.55 7.23 -8.80
C ILE A 65 -8.34 8.74 -8.86
N LYS A 66 -7.63 9.32 -7.89
CA LYS A 66 -7.32 10.77 -7.86
C LYS A 66 -6.56 11.20 -9.12
N LEU A 67 -5.49 10.49 -9.47
CA LEU A 67 -4.68 10.78 -10.65
C LEU A 67 -5.51 10.66 -11.94
N THR A 68 -6.37 9.64 -12.05
CA THR A 68 -7.25 9.46 -13.21
C THR A 68 -8.24 10.63 -13.35
N GLN A 69 -8.77 11.12 -12.23
CA GLN A 69 -9.65 12.30 -12.23
C GLN A 69 -8.90 13.56 -12.67
N SER A 70 -7.69 13.80 -12.15
CA SER A 70 -6.85 14.94 -12.56
C SER A 70 -6.48 14.87 -14.05
N ILE A 71 -6.08 13.70 -14.56
CA ILE A 71 -5.80 13.52 -15.99
C ILE A 71 -7.04 13.83 -16.83
N LYS A 72 -8.22 13.41 -16.38
CA LYS A 72 -9.47 13.66 -17.09
C LYS A 72 -9.81 15.15 -17.11
N SER A 73 -9.67 15.85 -15.98
CA SER A 73 -9.94 17.29 -15.92
C SER A 73 -8.96 18.06 -16.80
N GLU A 74 -7.66 17.79 -16.71
CA GLU A 74 -6.63 18.39 -17.57
C GLU A 74 -6.90 18.17 -19.06
N LYS A 75 -7.26 16.95 -19.46
CA LYS A 75 -7.64 16.66 -20.86
C LYS A 75 -8.85 17.47 -21.32
N ASN A 76 -9.84 17.66 -20.44
CA ASN A 76 -11.00 18.49 -20.74
C ASN A 76 -10.60 19.96 -20.91
N TYR A 77 -9.76 20.49 -20.02
CA TYR A 77 -9.24 21.86 -20.12
C TYR A 77 -8.45 22.07 -21.41
N ILE A 78 -7.54 21.16 -21.75
CA ILE A 78 -6.78 21.22 -23.01
C ILE A 78 -7.73 21.15 -24.22
N SER A 79 -8.73 20.27 -24.20
CA SER A 79 -9.71 20.17 -25.28
C SER A 79 -10.49 21.49 -25.44
N MET A 80 -10.89 22.09 -24.34
CA MET A 80 -11.59 23.37 -24.31
C MET A 80 -10.72 24.50 -24.88
N LEU A 81 -9.48 24.63 -24.40
CA LEU A 81 -8.52 25.62 -24.91
C LEU A 81 -8.27 25.44 -26.42
N ARG A 82 -8.11 24.18 -26.87
CA ARG A 82 -7.98 23.88 -28.31
C ARG A 82 -9.21 24.33 -29.10
N LYS A 83 -10.41 24.06 -28.61
CA LYS A 83 -11.66 24.52 -29.25
C LYS A 83 -11.75 26.04 -29.30
N MET A 84 -11.32 26.73 -28.23
CA MET A 84 -11.28 28.21 -28.19
C MET A 84 -10.35 28.77 -29.27
N ILE A 85 -9.10 28.28 -29.34
CA ILE A 85 -8.11 28.70 -30.33
C ILE A 85 -8.62 28.45 -31.76
N ILE A 86 -9.17 27.26 -32.02
CA ILE A 86 -9.68 26.90 -33.36
C ILE A 86 -10.91 27.74 -33.75
N SER A 87 -11.78 28.08 -32.80
CA SER A 87 -12.98 28.87 -33.11
C SER A 87 -12.67 30.33 -33.48
N GLY A 88 -11.49 30.85 -33.10
CA GLY A 88 -11.02 32.18 -33.48
C GLY A 88 -11.88 33.35 -32.98
N ARG A 89 -12.81 33.12 -32.04
CA ARG A 89 -13.68 34.17 -31.48
C ARG A 89 -13.32 34.43 -30.02
N LYS A 90 -13.12 35.71 -29.69
CA LYS A 90 -13.08 36.19 -28.31
C LYS A 90 -14.53 36.38 -27.85
N ASN A 91 -14.98 35.59 -26.90
CA ASN A 91 -16.32 35.74 -26.34
C ASN A 91 -16.16 36.22 -24.89
N GLU A 92 -16.85 37.29 -24.48
CA GLU A 92 -16.70 37.87 -23.13
C GLU A 92 -17.09 36.89 -22.00
N GLU A 93 -18.00 35.95 -22.28
CA GLU A 93 -18.31 34.84 -21.37
C GLU A 93 -17.17 33.82 -21.23
N GLN A 94 -16.33 33.67 -22.27
CA GLN A 94 -15.18 32.78 -22.24
C GLN A 94 -14.05 33.37 -21.39
N ASP A 95 -13.84 34.69 -21.42
CA ASP A 95 -12.82 35.35 -20.60
C ASP A 95 -13.15 35.20 -19.11
N ARG A 96 -14.43 35.33 -18.72
CA ARG A 96 -14.88 35.09 -17.34
C ARG A 96 -14.64 33.64 -16.89
N LEU A 97 -14.87 32.67 -17.76
CA LEU A 97 -14.64 31.26 -17.45
C LEU A 97 -13.14 30.93 -17.34
N ILE A 98 -12.29 31.59 -18.14
CA ILE A 98 -10.83 31.46 -18.07
C ILE A 98 -10.31 32.03 -16.74
N ASP A 99 -10.81 33.19 -16.31
CA ASP A 99 -10.45 33.79 -15.03
C ASP A 99 -10.88 32.93 -13.84
N GLU A 100 -12.04 32.27 -13.92
CA GLU A 100 -12.49 31.31 -12.91
C GLU A 100 -11.57 30.09 -12.84
N ILE A 101 -11.10 29.58 -13.98
CA ILE A 101 -10.18 28.43 -14.04
C ILE A 101 -8.78 28.79 -13.50
N LEU A 102 -8.25 29.96 -13.87
CA LEU A 102 -6.92 30.42 -13.45
C LEU A 102 -6.86 30.75 -11.95
N ASN A 103 -7.98 31.21 -11.38
CA ASN A 103 -8.04 31.63 -9.98
C ASN A 103 -8.71 30.60 -9.05
N ASN A 104 -9.10 29.42 -9.53
CA ASN A 104 -9.73 28.42 -8.67
C ASN A 104 -8.72 27.87 -7.64
N PRO A 105 -8.92 28.11 -6.33
CA PRO A 105 -8.01 27.65 -5.29
C PRO A 105 -7.98 26.12 -5.13
N GLU A 106 -8.97 25.40 -5.68
CA GLU A 106 -9.02 23.93 -5.64
C GLU A 106 -7.88 23.25 -6.43
N TYR A 107 -7.19 24.01 -7.30
CA TYR A 107 -6.03 23.58 -8.07
C TYR A 107 -4.73 24.30 -7.67
N SER A 108 -4.76 25.14 -6.62
CA SER A 108 -3.56 25.78 -6.09
C SER A 108 -2.72 24.73 -5.36
N ASP A 109 -1.54 24.52 -5.90
CA ASP A 109 -0.47 23.59 -5.54
C ASP A 109 -0.24 23.39 -4.03
N ASP A 110 -0.98 22.48 -3.40
CA ASP A 110 -0.65 21.88 -2.09
C ASP A 110 0.31 20.67 -2.26
N ASN A 111 1.38 20.82 -3.05
CA ASN A 111 2.52 19.89 -3.04
C ASN A 111 3.64 20.36 -2.09
N GLN A 112 3.30 20.84 -0.90
CA GLN A 112 4.24 20.76 0.22
C GLN A 112 4.22 19.34 0.80
N ARG A 113 4.83 18.39 0.09
CA ARG A 113 5.36 17.17 0.72
C ARG A 113 6.75 17.49 1.29
N ASN A 114 6.75 18.21 2.41
CA ASN A 114 7.82 18.07 3.39
C ASN A 114 7.58 16.79 4.21
N ASP A 115 8.66 16.34 4.84
CA ASP A 115 8.77 15.24 5.81
C ASP A 115 9.34 13.94 5.22
N ASP A 116 10.66 13.98 5.03
CA ASP A 116 11.58 13.24 5.91
C ASP A 116 11.18 11.81 6.28
N ASP A 117 11.62 10.85 5.47
CA ASP A 117 11.98 9.52 5.99
C ASP A 117 13.29 9.05 5.35
N ALA A 118 14.32 9.86 5.56
CA ALA A 118 15.67 9.36 5.65
C ALA A 118 15.92 8.99 7.11
N SER A 119 15.84 7.70 7.46
CA SER A 119 16.92 6.95 8.11
C SER A 119 16.42 5.70 8.84
N ASP A 120 17.25 4.66 8.74
CA ASP A 120 17.41 3.58 9.72
C ASP A 120 16.31 2.50 9.79
N THR A 121 16.64 1.33 9.26
CA THR A 121 16.88 0.17 10.15
C THR A 121 17.55 -0.98 9.40
N LYS A 122 18.70 -1.37 9.95
CA LYS A 122 19.62 -2.49 9.64
C LYS A 122 19.06 -3.74 8.99
#